data_AF-A0A6G0IAN8-F1
#
_entry.id   AF-A0A6G0IAN8-F1
#
_cell.length_a   1.000
_cell.length_b   1.000
_cell.length_c   1.000
_cell.angle_alpha   90.00
_cell.angle_beta   90.00
_cell.angle_gamma   90.00
#
_symmetry.space_group_name_H-M   'P 1'
#
loop_
_entity.id
_entity.type
_entity.pdbx_description
1 polymer ?
#
loop_
_entity_poly.entity_id
_entity_poly.type
_entity_poly.pdbx_seq_one_letter_code
_entity_poly.pdbx_strand_id
1 'polypeptide(L)'
;MSRLQSLRLAAALEVCPDQLDILGHIQTVQISREHEPAVEKTEPIRLRRDCQYISQQVSELHLEMEEEQSFSSLQQVVEEKEQKKKAEHMRREAKRELEERKQTLQRQQEEFRANIHQLHERRILIKNLKYQEGHLSLKIDNEMVEKHLELELQLTQKEVSQTEKLQEERQELQHKQLGEEEIKVCEGSKKFLQNQHEKLQKQLQEWQQHSNQTVQEKELQLNSLYRLKTVNLDRLTDMRRKSRAMEQVVEEDRVEQEVLRQQQAEIRAATKLQAWWRGCMIRRGLGSFKKEEDKKGKKKKKEGKKKKK
;
A
#
# COMPACT_ATOMS: atom_id res chain seq x y z
N MET A 1 53.08 114.05 -60.43
CA MET A 1 54.40 114.68 -60.12
C MET A 1 54.50 116.03 -60.81
N SER A 2 55.35 116.98 -60.39
CA SER A 2 55.58 118.21 -61.18
C SER A 2 56.53 117.92 -62.36
N ARG A 3 56.31 118.52 -63.53
CA ARG A 3 57.06 118.22 -64.77
C ARG A 3 58.58 118.28 -64.62
N LEU A 4 59.08 119.25 -63.86
CA LEU A 4 60.52 119.41 -63.60
C LEU A 4 61.11 118.26 -62.76
N GLN A 5 60.33 117.72 -61.82
CA GLN A 5 60.75 116.58 -60.99
C GLN A 5 60.70 115.28 -61.78
N SER A 6 59.71 115.12 -62.67
CA SER A 6 59.60 113.95 -63.55
C SER A 6 60.81 113.83 -64.46
N LEU A 7 61.20 114.93 -65.13
CA LEU A 7 62.36 114.94 -66.03
C LEU A 7 63.69 114.71 -65.31
N ARG A 8 63.85 115.22 -64.08
CA ARG A 8 65.06 114.95 -63.28
C ARG A 8 65.18 113.49 -62.89
N LEU A 9 64.08 112.84 -62.53
CA LEU A 9 64.07 111.41 -62.25
C LEU A 9 64.25 110.59 -63.53
N ALA A 10 63.60 110.96 -64.63
CA ALA A 10 63.79 110.30 -65.92
C ALA A 10 65.27 110.34 -66.34
N ALA A 11 65.93 111.50 -66.26
CA ALA A 11 67.36 111.62 -66.55
C ALA A 11 68.26 110.77 -65.62
N ALA A 12 67.85 110.56 -64.36
CA ALA A 12 68.56 109.66 -63.46
C ALA A 12 68.33 108.18 -63.83
N LEU A 13 67.12 107.85 -64.29
CA LEU A 13 66.73 106.51 -64.73
C LEU A 13 67.27 106.16 -66.12
N GLU A 14 67.57 107.14 -66.97
CA GLU A 14 68.12 106.94 -68.33
C GLU A 14 69.43 106.16 -68.32
N VAL A 15 70.26 106.40 -67.29
CA VAL A 15 71.57 105.75 -67.13
C VAL A 15 71.45 104.36 -66.48
N CYS A 16 70.29 104.02 -65.90
CA CYS A 16 70.12 102.77 -65.14
C CYS A 16 70.04 101.51 -66.02
N PRO A 17 69.31 101.46 -67.15
CA PRO A 17 69.31 100.32 -68.06
C PRO A 17 70.72 99.97 -68.54
N ASP A 18 71.50 100.98 -68.95
CA ASP A 18 72.88 100.80 -69.38
C ASP A 18 73.77 100.28 -68.24
N GLN A 19 73.61 100.78 -67.02
CA GLN A 19 74.34 100.28 -65.85
C GLN A 19 73.95 98.84 -65.48
N LEU A 20 72.67 98.48 -65.60
CA LEU A 20 72.17 97.13 -65.35
C LEU A 20 72.59 96.15 -66.45
N ASP A 21 72.67 96.60 -67.70
CA ASP A 21 73.20 95.84 -68.83
C ASP A 21 74.71 95.68 -68.74
N ILE A 22 75.44 96.71 -68.31
CA ILE A 22 76.87 96.64 -67.96
C ILE A 22 77.08 95.65 -66.82
N LEU A 23 76.28 95.69 -65.75
CA LEU A 23 76.32 94.70 -64.66
C LEU A 23 76.04 93.28 -65.19
N GLY A 24 75.03 93.13 -66.04
CA GLY A 24 74.72 91.88 -66.72
C GLY A 24 75.87 91.38 -67.60
N HIS A 25 76.58 92.28 -68.29
CA HIS A 25 77.71 91.97 -69.17
C HIS A 25 79.01 91.68 -68.40
N ILE A 26 79.34 92.48 -67.37
CA ILE A 26 80.48 92.24 -66.46
C ILE A 26 80.37 90.85 -65.85
N GLN A 27 79.17 90.47 -65.41
CA GLN A 27 78.95 89.15 -64.86
C GLN A 27 79.02 88.06 -65.94
N THR A 28 78.59 88.34 -67.17
CA THR A 28 78.75 87.42 -68.31
C THR A 28 80.22 87.20 -68.69
N VAL A 29 81.08 88.22 -68.53
CA VAL A 29 82.52 88.14 -68.72
C VAL A 29 83.21 87.41 -67.57
N GLN A 30 82.76 87.58 -66.32
CA GLN A 30 83.23 86.81 -65.16
C GLN A 30 82.87 85.30 -65.28
N ILE A 31 81.67 84.99 -65.77
CA ILE A 31 81.23 83.61 -66.10
C ILE A 31 82.09 82.98 -67.22
N SER A 32 82.76 83.79 -68.07
CA SER A 32 83.62 83.30 -69.16
C SER A 32 85.08 83.11 -68.75
N ARG A 33 85.51 83.60 -67.57
CA ARG A 33 86.91 83.53 -67.09
C ARG A 33 87.17 82.49 -66.00
N GLU A 34 86.14 81.97 -65.34
CA GLU A 34 86.27 80.90 -64.34
C GLU A 34 85.66 79.58 -64.84
N HIS A 35 86.46 78.52 -64.77
CA HIS A 35 86.08 77.17 -65.15
C HIS A 35 85.89 76.34 -63.87
N GLU A 36 84.62 76.08 -63.45
CA GLU A 36 84.08 74.88 -62.74
C GLU A 36 82.67 75.12 -62.10
N PRO A 37 82.00 74.12 -61.46
CA PRO A 37 81.01 73.18 -62.00
C PRO A 37 79.52 73.62 -61.92
N ALA A 38 78.61 72.77 -62.41
CA ALA A 38 77.29 73.11 -62.96
C ALA A 38 76.13 73.48 -62.00
N VAL A 39 76.28 73.40 -60.68
CA VAL A 39 75.16 73.71 -59.74
C VAL A 39 75.05 75.21 -59.46
N GLU A 40 76.14 75.96 -59.53
CA GLU A 40 76.12 77.43 -59.45
C GLU A 40 75.72 78.10 -60.77
N LYS A 41 75.41 77.35 -61.84
CA LYS A 41 75.02 77.93 -63.13
C LYS A 41 73.56 78.39 -63.20
N THR A 42 72.69 77.99 -62.27
CA THR A 42 71.24 78.32 -62.31
C THR A 42 70.90 79.65 -61.63
N GLU A 43 71.59 79.99 -60.56
CA GLU A 43 71.49 81.29 -59.87
C GLU A 43 71.89 82.49 -60.78
N PRO A 44 73.01 82.49 -61.53
CA PRO A 44 73.39 83.59 -62.42
C PRO A 44 72.48 83.70 -63.65
N ILE A 45 71.83 82.62 -64.09
CA ILE A 45 70.82 82.68 -65.17
C ILE A 45 69.52 83.32 -64.65
N ARG A 46 69.11 83.01 -63.41
CA ARG A 46 67.98 83.68 -62.75
C ARG A 46 68.28 85.15 -62.55
N LEU A 47 69.44 85.46 -61.98
CA LEU A 47 69.86 86.84 -61.76
C LEU A 47 69.98 87.62 -63.06
N ARG A 48 70.46 87.01 -64.15
CA ARG A 48 70.44 87.63 -65.49
C ARG A 48 69.02 87.93 -65.97
N ARG A 49 68.09 86.98 -65.84
CA ARG A 49 66.69 87.20 -66.21
C ARG A 49 66.04 88.27 -65.33
N ASP A 50 66.38 88.31 -64.05
CA ASP A 50 65.90 89.32 -63.12
C ASP A 50 66.49 90.69 -63.47
N CYS A 51 67.78 90.80 -63.80
CA CYS A 51 68.41 92.03 -64.27
C CYS A 51 67.81 92.51 -65.59
N GLN A 52 67.56 91.61 -66.55
CA GLN A 52 66.89 91.93 -67.81
C GLN A 52 65.44 92.39 -67.59
N TYR A 53 64.71 91.69 -66.73
CA TYR A 53 63.35 92.06 -66.35
C TYR A 53 63.32 93.42 -65.64
N ILE A 54 64.22 93.66 -64.67
CA ILE A 54 64.34 94.94 -63.98
C ILE A 54 64.76 96.04 -64.96
N SER A 55 65.71 95.78 -65.84
CA SER A 55 66.14 96.73 -66.89
C SER A 55 64.97 97.12 -67.80
N GLN A 56 64.15 96.13 -68.21
CA GLN A 56 62.94 96.37 -68.97
C GLN A 56 61.92 97.21 -68.18
N GLN A 57 61.65 96.88 -66.92
CA GLN A 57 60.74 97.63 -66.06
C GLN A 57 61.22 99.05 -65.75
N VAL A 58 62.53 99.26 -65.62
CA VAL A 58 63.16 100.58 -65.43
C VAL A 58 63.10 101.40 -66.71
N SER A 59 63.27 100.77 -67.88
CA SER A 59 63.13 101.44 -69.18
C SER A 59 61.68 101.86 -69.44
N GLU A 60 60.72 100.99 -69.13
CA GLU A 60 59.28 101.30 -69.21
C GLU A 60 58.91 102.43 -68.24
N LEU A 61 59.44 102.42 -67.01
CA LEU A 61 59.25 103.51 -66.05
C LEU A 61 59.88 104.83 -66.52
N HIS A 62 61.09 104.78 -67.09
CA HIS A 62 61.77 105.96 -67.61
C HIS A 62 60.93 106.65 -68.69
N LEU A 63 60.41 105.87 -69.66
CA LEU A 63 59.53 106.37 -70.71
C LEU A 63 58.21 106.94 -70.14
N GLU A 64 57.56 106.22 -69.23
CA GLU A 64 56.30 106.67 -68.60
C GLU A 64 56.49 107.98 -67.80
N MET A 65 57.66 108.15 -67.19
CA MET A 65 58.01 109.37 -66.45
C MET A 65 58.33 110.56 -67.35
N GLU A 66 58.94 110.33 -68.52
CA GLU A 66 59.27 111.38 -69.49
C GLU A 66 58.02 111.86 -70.24
N GLU A 67 57.21 110.93 -70.72
CA GLU A 67 56.07 111.21 -71.60
C GLU A 67 54.79 111.56 -70.82
N GLU A 68 54.45 110.77 -69.80
CA GLU A 68 53.14 110.82 -69.13
C GLU A 68 53.20 111.40 -67.71
N GLN A 69 54.41 111.62 -67.16
CA GLN A 69 54.65 112.05 -65.77
C GLN A 69 54.02 111.13 -64.71
N SER A 70 53.93 109.84 -65.04
CA SER A 70 53.30 108.77 -64.26
C SER A 70 54.32 107.64 -63.96
N PHE A 71 53.95 106.74 -63.05
CA PHE A 71 54.70 105.54 -62.69
C PHE A 71 53.76 104.34 -62.45
N SER A 72 52.62 104.35 -63.13
CA SER A 72 51.51 103.42 -62.95
C SER A 72 51.89 101.99 -63.37
N SER A 73 52.76 101.83 -64.38
CA SER A 73 53.26 100.52 -64.82
C SER A 73 54.03 99.80 -63.70
N LEU A 74 54.96 100.50 -63.05
CA LEU A 74 55.69 99.94 -61.91
C LEU A 74 54.76 99.64 -60.72
N GLN A 75 53.79 100.52 -60.46
CA GLN A 75 52.81 100.30 -59.40
C GLN A 75 51.96 99.03 -59.68
N GLN A 76 51.56 98.81 -60.93
CA GLN A 76 50.84 97.60 -61.34
C GLN A 76 51.69 96.34 -61.16
N VAL A 77 52.97 96.35 -61.56
CA VAL A 77 53.87 95.20 -61.39
C VAL A 77 54.12 94.89 -59.90
N VAL A 78 54.26 95.90 -59.06
CA VAL A 78 54.37 95.74 -57.60
C VAL A 78 53.07 95.18 -57.02
N GLU A 79 51.90 95.70 -57.42
CA GLU A 79 50.60 95.19 -57.01
C GLU A 79 50.37 93.74 -57.47
N GLU A 80 50.74 93.37 -58.69
CA GLU A 80 50.67 92.00 -59.21
C GLU A 80 51.58 91.04 -58.43
N LYS A 81 52.82 91.45 -58.11
CA LYS A 81 53.71 90.65 -57.25
C LYS A 81 53.16 90.48 -55.83
N GLU A 82 52.60 91.53 -55.25
CA GLU A 82 51.97 91.46 -53.93
C GLU A 82 50.69 90.61 -53.94
N GLN A 83 49.85 90.71 -54.96
CA GLN A 83 48.69 89.84 -55.16
C GLN A 83 49.11 88.38 -55.33
N LYS A 84 50.17 88.10 -56.10
CA LYS A 84 50.70 86.75 -56.29
C LYS A 84 51.25 86.16 -54.98
N LYS A 85 51.97 86.95 -54.18
CA LYS A 85 52.41 86.54 -52.84
C LYS A 85 51.24 86.24 -51.91
N LYS A 86 50.21 87.11 -51.88
CA LYS A 86 48.98 86.89 -51.09
C LYS A 86 48.25 85.62 -51.53
N ALA A 87 48.09 85.40 -52.84
CA ALA A 87 47.47 84.19 -53.38
C ALA A 87 48.27 82.92 -53.05
N GLU A 88 49.60 82.97 -53.10
CA GLU A 88 50.47 81.86 -52.72
C GLU A 88 50.40 81.56 -51.21
N HIS A 89 50.36 82.59 -50.37
CA HIS A 89 50.15 82.45 -48.93
C HIS A 89 48.81 81.78 -48.61
N MET A 90 47.71 82.29 -49.18
CA MET A 90 46.37 81.70 -49.04
C MET A 90 46.34 80.25 -49.51
N ARG A 91 47.03 79.92 -50.61
CA ARG A 91 47.13 78.54 -51.11
C ARG A 91 47.90 77.63 -50.15
N ARG A 92 48.98 78.12 -49.53
CA ARG A 92 49.73 77.37 -48.51
C ARG A 92 48.91 77.17 -47.23
N GLU A 93 48.16 78.17 -46.80
CA GLU A 93 47.23 78.05 -45.67
C GLU A 93 46.12 77.06 -45.95
N ALA A 94 45.43 77.17 -47.09
CA ALA A 94 44.40 76.21 -47.49
C ALA A 94 44.94 74.77 -47.58
N LYS A 95 46.19 74.59 -48.03
CA LYS A 95 46.85 73.28 -48.05
C LYS A 95 47.12 72.76 -46.63
N ARG A 96 47.58 73.62 -45.71
CA ARG A 96 47.77 73.26 -44.29
C ARG A 96 46.45 72.89 -43.63
N GLU A 97 45.41 73.72 -43.79
CA GLU A 97 44.07 73.44 -43.25
C GLU A 97 43.47 72.14 -43.80
N LEU A 98 43.67 71.85 -45.09
CA LEU A 98 43.21 70.60 -45.69
C LEU A 98 43.94 69.39 -45.10
N GLU A 99 45.26 69.48 -44.91
CA GLU A 99 46.06 68.40 -44.33
C GLU A 99 45.71 68.19 -42.84
N GLU A 100 45.51 69.27 -42.08
CA GLU A 100 45.04 69.21 -40.69
C GLU A 100 43.66 68.55 -40.60
N ARG A 101 42.69 68.98 -41.44
CA ARG A 101 41.36 68.33 -41.52
C ARG A 101 41.47 66.86 -41.84
N LYS A 102 42.33 66.49 -42.79
CA LYS A 102 42.55 65.09 -43.20
C LYS A 102 43.11 64.27 -42.03
N GLN A 103 44.08 64.79 -41.29
CA GLN A 103 44.61 64.12 -40.10
C GLN A 103 43.54 63.96 -39.01
N THR A 104 42.72 65.00 -38.75
CA THR A 104 41.64 64.91 -37.77
C THR A 104 40.58 63.88 -38.17
N LEU A 105 40.20 63.84 -39.45
CA LEU A 105 39.31 62.81 -40.00
C LEU A 105 39.89 61.40 -39.86
N GLN A 106 41.19 61.21 -40.11
CA GLN A 106 41.85 59.92 -39.92
C GLN A 106 41.82 59.47 -38.45
N ARG A 107 42.15 60.36 -37.51
CA ARG A 107 42.06 60.06 -36.07
C ARG A 107 40.65 59.67 -35.66
N GLN A 108 39.64 60.42 -36.11
CA GLN A 108 38.24 60.09 -35.87
C GLN A 108 37.87 58.72 -36.44
N GLN A 109 38.33 58.40 -37.66
CA GLN A 109 38.04 57.11 -38.28
C GLN A 109 38.66 55.94 -37.50
N GLU A 110 39.89 56.09 -37.01
CA GLU A 110 40.56 55.10 -36.16
C GLU A 110 39.83 54.93 -34.82
N GLU A 111 39.42 56.02 -34.19
CA GLU A 111 38.64 56.01 -32.95
C GLU A 111 37.28 55.31 -33.13
N PHE A 112 36.56 55.58 -34.23
CA PHE A 112 35.33 54.87 -34.55
C PHE A 112 35.56 53.37 -34.76
N ARG A 113 36.65 52.96 -35.44
CA ARG A 113 36.98 51.55 -35.61
C ARG A 113 37.28 50.87 -34.27
N ALA A 114 38.04 51.52 -33.39
CA ALA A 114 38.31 51.02 -32.05
C ALA A 114 37.03 50.88 -31.23
N ASN A 115 36.14 51.88 -31.29
CA ASN A 115 34.84 51.84 -30.61
C ASN A 115 33.94 50.71 -31.14
N ILE A 116 33.90 50.48 -32.45
CA ILE A 116 33.16 49.36 -33.04
C ILE A 116 33.69 48.01 -32.53
N HIS A 117 35.02 47.86 -32.44
CA HIS A 117 35.63 46.64 -31.90
C HIS A 117 35.25 46.41 -30.44
N GLN A 118 35.36 47.44 -29.59
CA GLN A 118 34.96 47.35 -28.19
C GLN A 118 33.46 47.05 -28.02
N LEU A 119 32.59 47.63 -28.84
CA LEU A 119 31.16 47.31 -28.85
C LEU A 119 30.91 45.85 -29.25
N HIS A 120 31.70 45.30 -30.18
CA HIS A 120 31.61 43.90 -30.57
C HIS A 120 32.05 42.97 -29.43
N GLU A 121 33.16 43.27 -28.76
CA GLU A 121 33.62 42.51 -27.59
C GLU A 121 32.59 42.55 -26.45
N ARG A 122 32.06 43.74 -26.14
CA ARG A 122 30.98 43.90 -25.15
C ARG A 122 29.73 43.12 -25.53
N ARG A 123 29.36 43.08 -26.82
CA ARG A 123 28.22 42.29 -27.31
C ARG A 123 28.44 40.80 -27.08
N ILE A 124 29.64 40.28 -27.36
CA ILE A 124 29.99 38.87 -27.09
C ILE A 124 29.90 38.59 -25.59
N LEU A 125 30.45 39.46 -24.76
CA LEU A 125 30.40 39.32 -23.30
C LEU A 125 28.96 39.28 -22.78
N ILE A 126 28.10 40.20 -23.25
CA ILE A 126 26.67 40.22 -22.88
C ILE A 126 25.99 38.92 -23.28
N LYS A 127 26.27 38.37 -24.47
CA LYS A 127 25.70 37.10 -24.92
C LYS A 127 26.11 35.94 -24.00
N ASN A 128 27.39 35.88 -23.62
CA ASN A 128 27.91 34.84 -22.73
C ASN A 128 27.32 34.94 -21.32
N LEU A 129 27.22 36.16 -20.78
CA LEU A 129 26.60 36.39 -19.47
C LEU A 129 25.12 35.99 -19.46
N LYS A 130 24.35 36.34 -20.50
CA LYS A 130 22.95 35.90 -20.63
C LYS A 130 22.81 34.38 -20.67
N TYR A 131 23.71 33.69 -21.35
CA TYR A 131 23.72 32.22 -21.38
C TYR A 131 24.00 31.63 -19.99
N GLN A 132 24.98 32.18 -19.27
CA GLN A 132 25.30 31.77 -17.90
C GLN A 132 24.14 32.02 -16.93
N GLU A 133 23.50 33.19 -17.02
CA GLU A 133 22.32 33.54 -16.23
C GLU A 133 21.17 32.54 -16.45
N GLY A 134 20.86 32.22 -17.71
CA GLY A 134 19.83 31.23 -18.05
C GLY A 134 20.17 29.82 -17.54
N HIS A 135 21.43 29.40 -17.67
CA HIS A 135 21.89 28.10 -17.15
C HIS A 135 21.81 28.03 -15.61
N LEU A 136 22.22 29.09 -14.92
CA LEU A 136 22.13 29.16 -13.45
C LEU A 136 20.68 29.20 -12.99
N SER A 137 19.81 29.96 -13.66
CA SER A 137 18.37 29.98 -13.37
C SER A 137 17.76 28.59 -13.50
N LEU A 138 17.98 27.91 -14.63
CA LEU A 138 17.48 26.55 -14.85
C LEU A 138 18.00 25.56 -13.81
N LYS A 139 19.27 25.70 -13.41
CA LYS A 139 19.86 24.84 -12.37
C LYS A 139 19.17 25.05 -11.02
N ILE A 140 18.94 26.31 -10.63
CA ILE A 140 18.23 26.65 -9.38
C ILE A 140 16.80 26.11 -9.42
N ASP A 141 16.08 26.31 -10.54
CA ASP A 141 14.71 25.84 -10.70
C ASP A 141 14.63 24.31 -10.56
N ASN A 142 15.54 23.57 -11.20
CA ASN A 142 15.62 22.12 -11.08
C ASN A 142 15.92 21.69 -9.64
N GLU A 143 16.90 22.30 -8.96
CA GLU A 143 17.22 21.99 -7.56
C GLU A 143 16.04 22.27 -6.61
N MET A 144 15.25 23.32 -6.87
CA MET A 144 14.04 23.61 -6.10
C MET A 144 12.95 22.56 -6.33
N VAL A 145 12.73 22.17 -7.58
CA VAL A 145 11.75 21.14 -7.95
C VAL A 145 12.12 19.79 -7.35
N GLU A 146 13.39 19.38 -7.43
CA GLU A 146 13.89 18.14 -6.83
C GLU A 146 13.67 18.11 -5.31
N LYS A 147 14.01 19.19 -4.61
CA LYS A 147 13.77 19.30 -3.15
C LYS A 147 12.29 19.26 -2.80
N HIS A 148 11.44 19.89 -3.60
CA HIS A 148 10.00 19.86 -3.39
C HIS A 148 9.44 18.44 -3.53
N LEU A 149 9.81 17.75 -4.61
CA LEU A 149 9.44 16.34 -4.85
C LEU A 149 9.94 15.42 -3.74
N GLU A 150 11.17 15.62 -3.25
CA GLU A 150 11.73 14.82 -2.15
C GLU A 150 10.94 15.01 -0.86
N LEU A 151 10.55 16.24 -0.53
CA LEU A 151 9.71 16.53 0.63
C LEU A 151 8.31 15.93 0.51
N GLU A 152 7.67 16.03 -0.66
CA GLU A 152 6.38 15.38 -0.92
C GLU A 152 6.45 13.86 -0.79
N LEU A 153 7.53 13.24 -1.32
CA LEU A 153 7.75 11.81 -1.18
C LEU A 153 7.92 11.41 0.30
N GLN A 154 8.67 12.18 1.09
CA GLN A 154 8.85 11.91 2.52
C GLN A 154 7.54 12.08 3.32
N LEU A 155 6.72 13.06 2.97
CA LEU A 155 5.42 13.29 3.61
C LEU A 155 4.46 12.14 3.29
N THR A 156 4.30 11.81 2.01
CA THR A 156 3.45 10.68 1.58
C THR A 156 3.91 9.35 2.16
N GLN A 157 5.23 9.09 2.21
CA GLN A 157 5.76 7.88 2.83
C GLN A 157 5.42 7.81 4.33
N LYS A 158 5.52 8.93 5.07
CA LYS A 158 5.14 8.98 6.49
C LYS A 158 3.65 8.74 6.69
N GLU A 159 2.81 9.34 5.86
CA GLU A 159 1.35 9.13 5.91
C GLU A 159 1.01 7.67 5.64
N VAL A 160 1.57 7.07 4.58
CA VAL A 160 1.37 5.65 4.26
C VAL A 160 1.80 4.77 5.44
N SER A 161 3.01 4.96 5.97
CA SER A 161 3.50 4.19 7.12
C SER A 161 2.64 4.35 8.38
N GLN A 162 2.01 5.52 8.60
CA GLN A 162 1.08 5.71 9.70
C GLN A 162 -0.23 4.97 9.46
N THR A 163 -0.78 5.05 8.24
CA THR A 163 -2.01 4.35 7.88
C THR A 163 -1.86 2.83 7.91
N GLU A 164 -0.73 2.30 7.46
CA GLU A 164 -0.40 0.87 7.51
C GLU A 164 -0.37 0.37 8.96
N LYS A 165 0.31 1.09 9.87
CA LYS A 165 0.33 0.73 11.30
C LYS A 165 -1.05 0.71 11.93
N LEU A 166 -1.87 1.73 11.67
CA LEU A 166 -3.24 1.77 12.18
C LEU A 166 -4.11 0.64 11.62
N GLN A 167 -3.87 0.25 10.37
CA GLN A 167 -4.55 -0.88 9.74
C GLN A 167 -4.11 -2.21 10.34
N GLU A 168 -2.81 -2.42 10.58
CA GLU A 168 -2.27 -3.60 11.26
C GLU A 168 -2.84 -3.73 12.69
N GLU A 169 -2.84 -2.64 13.48
CA GLU A 169 -3.44 -2.62 14.82
C GLU A 169 -4.93 -2.98 14.79
N ARG A 170 -5.68 -2.46 13.80
CA ARG A 170 -7.10 -2.80 13.61
C ARG A 170 -7.28 -4.29 13.29
N GLN A 171 -6.46 -4.84 12.40
CA GLN A 171 -6.52 -6.25 12.04
C GLN A 171 -6.19 -7.16 13.22
N GLU A 172 -5.17 -6.82 14.01
CA GLU A 172 -4.84 -7.55 15.24
C GLU A 172 -6.00 -7.55 16.25
N LEU A 173 -6.64 -6.39 16.46
CA LEU A 173 -7.80 -6.28 17.34
C LEU A 173 -8.97 -7.14 16.84
N GLN A 174 -9.25 -7.11 15.53
CA GLN A 174 -10.30 -7.94 14.93
C GLN A 174 -9.99 -9.44 15.08
N HIS A 175 -8.75 -9.87 14.84
CA HIS A 175 -8.36 -11.26 15.02
C HIS A 175 -8.48 -11.72 16.48
N LYS A 176 -8.10 -10.86 17.45
CA LYS A 176 -8.27 -11.15 18.88
C LYS A 176 -9.74 -11.30 19.25
N GLN A 177 -10.61 -10.40 18.80
CA GLN A 177 -12.05 -10.44 19.05
C GLN A 177 -12.70 -11.70 18.48
N LEU A 178 -12.39 -12.04 17.22
CA LEU A 178 -12.89 -13.26 16.58
C LEU A 178 -12.45 -14.51 17.34
N GLY A 179 -11.19 -14.58 17.77
CA GLY A 179 -10.68 -15.69 18.57
C GLY A 179 -11.41 -15.83 19.91
N GLU A 180 -11.68 -14.72 20.62
CA GLU A 180 -12.44 -14.75 21.87
C GLU A 180 -13.90 -15.18 21.68
N GLU A 181 -14.55 -14.75 20.59
CA GLU A 181 -15.91 -15.15 20.23
C GLU A 181 -15.98 -16.64 19.90
N GLU A 182 -15.04 -17.14 19.09
CA GLU A 182 -14.92 -18.56 18.77
C GLU A 182 -14.74 -19.42 20.04
N ILE A 183 -13.89 -18.98 20.97
CA ILE A 183 -13.70 -19.66 22.26
C ILE A 183 -15.01 -19.66 23.06
N LYS A 184 -15.70 -18.52 23.18
CA LYS A 184 -16.99 -18.42 23.90
C LYS A 184 -18.05 -19.34 23.30
N VAL A 185 -18.16 -19.39 21.97
CA VAL A 185 -19.11 -20.26 21.25
C VAL A 185 -18.75 -21.74 21.44
N CYS A 186 -17.47 -22.09 21.36
CA CYS A 186 -17.00 -23.46 21.60
C CYS A 186 -17.29 -23.92 23.04
N GLU A 187 -16.99 -23.08 24.04
CA GLU A 187 -17.29 -23.35 25.43
C GLU A 187 -18.79 -23.47 25.69
N GLY A 188 -19.59 -22.56 25.11
CA GLY A 188 -21.05 -22.60 25.20
C GLY A 188 -21.61 -23.90 24.61
N SER A 189 -21.12 -24.31 23.44
CA SER A 189 -21.51 -25.55 22.77
C SER A 189 -21.12 -26.78 23.60
N LYS A 190 -19.90 -26.79 24.17
CA LYS A 190 -19.43 -27.87 25.05
C LYS A 190 -20.29 -27.99 26.29
N LYS A 191 -20.61 -26.88 26.97
CA LYS A 191 -21.51 -26.85 28.13
C LYS A 191 -22.91 -27.34 27.78
N PHE A 192 -23.45 -26.92 26.64
CA PHE A 192 -24.75 -27.38 26.16
C PHE A 192 -24.78 -28.89 25.96
N LEU A 193 -23.79 -29.44 25.24
CA LEU A 193 -23.68 -30.88 25.01
C LEU A 193 -23.52 -31.67 26.31
N GLN A 194 -22.70 -31.16 27.23
CA GLN A 194 -22.52 -31.78 28.54
C GLN A 194 -23.84 -31.81 29.33
N ASN A 195 -24.59 -30.71 29.36
CA ASN A 195 -25.89 -30.66 30.03
C ASN A 195 -26.91 -31.63 29.41
N GLN A 196 -26.93 -31.76 28.08
CA GLN A 196 -27.78 -32.76 27.42
C GLN A 196 -27.37 -34.18 27.76
N HIS A 197 -26.06 -34.46 27.78
CA HIS A 197 -25.53 -35.76 28.16
C HIS A 197 -25.93 -36.12 29.60
N GLU A 198 -25.74 -35.22 30.54
CA GLU A 198 -26.11 -35.41 31.95
C GLU A 198 -27.63 -35.65 32.12
N LYS A 199 -28.46 -34.91 31.36
CA LYS A 199 -29.92 -35.10 31.40
C LYS A 199 -30.32 -36.48 30.88
N LEU A 200 -29.78 -36.91 29.74
CA LEU A 200 -30.04 -38.23 29.17
C LEU A 200 -29.52 -39.35 30.08
N GLN A 201 -28.36 -39.15 30.70
CA GLN A 201 -27.78 -40.10 31.64
C GLN A 201 -28.67 -40.28 32.89
N LYS A 202 -29.22 -39.18 33.44
CA LYS A 202 -30.18 -39.24 34.55
C LYS A 202 -31.44 -40.01 34.17
N GLN A 203 -32.01 -39.71 32.99
CA GLN A 203 -33.17 -40.44 32.49
C GLN A 203 -32.84 -41.94 32.34
N LEU A 204 -31.71 -42.28 31.74
CA LEU A 204 -31.28 -43.67 31.57
C LEU A 204 -31.18 -44.40 32.92
N GLN A 205 -30.62 -43.74 33.93
CA GLN A 205 -30.52 -44.29 35.29
C GLN A 205 -31.89 -44.51 35.93
N GLU A 206 -32.81 -43.56 35.79
CA GLU A 206 -34.20 -43.69 36.27
C GLU A 206 -34.90 -44.88 35.60
N TRP A 207 -34.80 -45.01 34.27
CA TRP A 207 -35.36 -46.13 33.51
C TRP A 207 -34.76 -47.47 33.94
N GLN A 208 -33.44 -47.52 34.12
CA GLN A 208 -32.76 -48.73 34.57
C GLN A 208 -33.18 -49.13 35.98
N GLN A 209 -33.30 -48.17 36.91
CA GLN A 209 -33.76 -48.41 38.26
C GLN A 209 -35.20 -48.94 38.29
N HIS A 210 -36.12 -48.29 37.57
CA HIS A 210 -37.51 -48.71 37.49
C HIS A 210 -37.65 -50.11 36.88
N SER A 211 -36.90 -50.40 35.81
CA SER A 211 -36.88 -51.72 35.19
C SER A 211 -36.40 -52.79 36.17
N ASN A 212 -35.30 -52.55 36.88
CA ASN A 212 -34.78 -53.46 37.89
C ASN A 212 -35.78 -53.70 39.03
N GLN A 213 -36.44 -52.66 39.52
CA GLN A 213 -37.48 -52.79 40.55
C GLN A 213 -38.65 -53.65 40.05
N THR A 214 -39.13 -53.39 38.83
CA THR A 214 -40.21 -54.17 38.22
C THR A 214 -39.82 -55.64 38.08
N VAL A 215 -38.59 -55.93 37.66
CA VAL A 215 -38.07 -57.31 37.57
C VAL A 215 -38.07 -57.97 38.95
N GLN A 216 -37.54 -57.30 39.97
CA GLN A 216 -37.51 -57.82 41.35
C GLN A 216 -38.91 -58.10 41.89
N GLU A 217 -39.87 -57.19 41.68
CA GLU A 217 -41.26 -57.39 42.08
C GLU A 217 -41.88 -58.61 41.39
N LYS A 218 -41.63 -58.79 40.09
CA LYS A 218 -42.12 -59.95 39.33
C LYS A 218 -41.48 -61.26 39.79
N GLU A 219 -40.19 -61.25 40.10
CA GLU A 219 -39.50 -62.41 40.68
C GLU A 219 -40.09 -62.79 42.05
N LEU A 220 -40.37 -61.79 42.92
CA LEU A 220 -41.00 -62.04 44.21
C LEU A 220 -42.43 -62.60 44.06
N GLN A 221 -43.23 -62.03 43.16
CA GLN A 221 -44.57 -62.55 42.83
C GLN A 221 -44.49 -64.00 42.33
N LEU A 222 -43.56 -64.29 41.42
CA LEU A 222 -43.36 -65.63 40.88
C LEU A 222 -42.93 -66.63 41.97
N ASN A 223 -41.99 -66.24 42.84
CA ASN A 223 -41.53 -67.05 43.95
C ASN A 223 -42.66 -67.35 44.95
N SER A 224 -43.53 -66.37 45.23
CA SER A 224 -44.72 -66.57 46.06
C SER A 224 -45.67 -67.60 45.44
N LEU A 225 -45.95 -67.48 44.15
CA LEU A 225 -46.79 -68.44 43.42
C LEU A 225 -46.18 -69.85 43.42
N TYR A 226 -44.86 -69.97 43.24
CA TYR A 226 -44.18 -71.26 43.35
C TYR A 226 -44.32 -71.88 44.73
N ARG A 227 -44.11 -71.11 45.80
CA ARG A 227 -44.31 -71.57 47.19
C ARG A 227 -45.74 -72.03 47.43
N LEU A 228 -46.73 -71.24 47.02
CA LEU A 228 -48.14 -71.59 47.15
C LEU A 228 -48.49 -72.87 46.36
N LYS A 229 -47.96 -73.00 45.14
CA LYS A 229 -48.12 -74.21 44.32
C LYS A 229 -47.56 -75.44 45.04
N THR A 230 -46.35 -75.35 45.61
CA THR A 230 -45.73 -76.45 46.36
C THR A 230 -46.58 -76.85 47.56
N VAL A 231 -46.99 -75.88 48.39
CA VAL A 231 -47.84 -76.15 49.57
C VAL A 231 -49.17 -76.79 49.18
N ASN A 232 -49.80 -76.32 48.09
CA ASN A 232 -51.04 -76.90 47.60
C ASN A 232 -50.85 -78.33 47.08
N LEU A 233 -49.73 -78.60 46.40
CA LEU A 233 -49.37 -79.96 45.97
C LEU A 233 -49.17 -80.88 47.18
N ASP A 234 -48.44 -80.44 48.21
CA ASP A 234 -48.23 -81.19 49.46
C ASP A 234 -49.55 -81.48 50.18
N ARG A 235 -50.46 -80.50 50.23
CA ARG A 235 -51.79 -80.69 50.81
C ARG A 235 -52.60 -81.72 50.02
N LEU A 236 -52.54 -81.69 48.68
CA LEU A 236 -53.26 -82.64 47.83
C LEU A 236 -52.70 -84.06 47.96
N THR A 237 -51.38 -84.23 48.05
CA THR A 237 -50.76 -85.55 48.27
C THR A 237 -51.13 -86.10 49.65
N ASP A 238 -51.16 -85.26 50.69
CA ASP A 238 -51.61 -85.64 52.02
C ASP A 238 -53.08 -86.04 52.07
N MET A 239 -53.96 -85.27 51.42
CA MET A 239 -55.38 -85.63 51.32
C MET A 239 -55.56 -86.97 50.61
N ARG A 240 -54.84 -87.19 49.50
CA ARG A 240 -54.86 -88.47 48.78
C ARG A 240 -54.39 -89.62 49.67
N ARG A 241 -53.35 -89.43 50.47
CA ARG A 241 -52.84 -90.42 51.43
C ARG A 241 -53.90 -90.75 52.50
N LYS A 242 -54.56 -89.74 53.08
CA LYS A 242 -55.63 -89.92 54.07
C LYS A 242 -56.84 -90.63 53.50
N SER A 243 -57.29 -90.27 52.29
CA SER A 243 -58.39 -90.95 51.59
C SER A 243 -58.09 -92.44 51.40
N ARG A 244 -56.89 -92.78 50.91
CA ARG A 244 -56.48 -94.19 50.75
C ARG A 244 -56.46 -94.95 52.07
N ALA A 245 -55.99 -94.34 53.16
CA ALA A 245 -56.00 -94.97 54.48
C ALA A 245 -57.43 -95.21 55.00
N MET A 246 -58.35 -94.26 54.80
CA MET A 246 -59.76 -94.46 55.15
C MET A 246 -60.43 -95.53 54.29
N GLU A 247 -60.17 -95.55 52.99
CA GLU A 247 -60.65 -96.60 52.07
C GLU A 247 -60.18 -97.98 52.53
N GLN A 248 -58.91 -98.11 52.95
CA GLN A 248 -58.37 -99.36 53.51
C GLN A 248 -59.11 -99.79 54.77
N VAL A 249 -59.31 -98.89 55.74
CA VAL A 249 -60.04 -99.20 56.98
C VAL A 249 -61.50 -99.61 56.70
N VAL A 250 -62.17 -98.94 55.75
CA VAL A 250 -63.53 -99.31 55.36
C VAL A 250 -63.56 -100.71 54.74
N GLU A 251 -62.60 -101.04 53.87
CA GLU A 251 -62.54 -102.36 53.27
C GLU A 251 -62.22 -103.45 54.31
N GLU A 252 -61.31 -103.17 55.25
CA GLU A 252 -61.00 -104.04 56.40
C GLU A 252 -62.25 -104.31 57.26
N ASP A 253 -62.98 -103.26 57.67
CA ASP A 253 -64.23 -103.41 58.44
C ASP A 253 -65.30 -104.21 57.66
N ARG A 254 -65.41 -104.00 56.33
CA ARG A 254 -66.32 -104.79 55.48
C ARG A 254 -65.95 -106.27 55.45
N VAL A 255 -64.66 -106.59 55.35
CA VAL A 255 -64.15 -107.97 55.40
C VAL A 255 -64.41 -108.58 56.77
N GLU A 256 -64.10 -107.86 57.85
CA GLU A 256 -64.33 -108.32 59.23
C GLU A 256 -65.82 -108.58 59.50
N GLN A 257 -66.71 -107.68 59.07
CA GLN A 257 -68.16 -107.88 59.19
C GLN A 257 -68.66 -109.08 58.40
N GLU A 258 -68.11 -109.34 57.21
CA GLU A 258 -68.44 -110.54 56.43
C GLU A 258 -67.99 -111.81 57.16
N VAL A 259 -66.77 -111.84 57.71
CA VAL A 259 -66.27 -112.96 58.53
C VAL A 259 -67.15 -113.19 59.76
N LEU A 260 -67.51 -112.13 60.48
CA LEU A 260 -68.42 -112.22 61.64
C LEU A 260 -69.81 -112.75 61.23
N ARG A 261 -70.36 -112.31 60.10
CA ARG A 261 -71.63 -112.83 59.59
C ARG A 261 -71.55 -114.31 59.24
N GLN A 262 -70.45 -114.76 58.64
CA GLN A 262 -70.19 -116.17 58.36
C GLN A 262 -70.10 -116.99 59.65
N GLN A 263 -69.30 -116.55 60.63
CA GLN A 263 -69.21 -117.20 61.94
C GLN A 263 -70.56 -117.29 62.65
N GLN A 264 -71.36 -116.23 62.63
CA GLN A 264 -72.72 -116.27 63.20
C GLN A 264 -73.63 -117.25 62.44
N ALA A 265 -73.52 -117.33 61.11
CA ALA A 265 -74.26 -118.31 60.32
C ALA A 265 -73.85 -119.74 60.68
N GLU A 266 -72.55 -120.01 60.87
CA GLU A 266 -72.01 -121.28 61.34
C GLU A 266 -72.53 -121.64 62.73
N ILE A 267 -72.47 -120.73 63.71
CA ILE A 267 -73.01 -120.95 65.07
C ILE A 267 -74.51 -121.23 65.02
N ARG A 268 -75.28 -120.49 64.21
CA ARG A 268 -76.72 -120.73 64.02
C ARG A 268 -76.98 -122.09 63.38
N ALA A 269 -76.21 -122.47 62.36
CA ALA A 269 -76.31 -123.78 61.72
C ALA A 269 -75.96 -124.91 62.71
N ALA A 270 -74.87 -124.78 63.46
CA ALA A 270 -74.46 -125.70 64.52
C ALA A 270 -75.55 -125.81 65.61
N THR A 271 -76.14 -124.70 66.04
CA THR A 271 -77.24 -124.70 67.02
C THR A 271 -78.48 -125.40 66.48
N LYS A 272 -78.86 -125.17 65.22
CA LYS A 272 -79.96 -125.88 64.56
C LYS A 272 -79.68 -127.38 64.45
N LEU A 273 -78.46 -127.77 64.06
CA LEU A 273 -78.03 -129.17 64.03
C LEU A 273 -78.11 -129.81 65.41
N GLN A 274 -77.59 -129.13 66.45
CA GLN A 274 -77.68 -129.61 67.83
C GLN A 274 -79.13 -129.72 68.31
N ALA A 275 -79.99 -128.73 68.03
CA ALA A 275 -81.40 -128.75 68.41
C ALA A 275 -82.18 -129.85 67.67
N TRP A 276 -81.91 -130.02 66.37
CA TRP A 276 -82.44 -131.13 65.57
C TRP A 276 -82.01 -132.48 66.15
N TRP A 277 -80.73 -132.63 66.49
CA TRP A 277 -80.19 -133.83 67.13
C TRP A 277 -80.86 -134.09 68.48
N ARG A 278 -80.93 -133.10 69.38
CA ARG A 278 -81.63 -133.21 70.68
C ARG A 278 -83.10 -133.60 70.51
N GLY A 279 -83.82 -132.97 69.58
CA GLY A 279 -85.20 -133.32 69.26
C GLY A 279 -85.34 -134.73 68.66
N CYS A 280 -84.37 -135.16 67.85
CA CYS A 280 -84.29 -136.52 67.33
C CYS A 280 -84.05 -137.54 68.45
N MET A 281 -83.14 -137.25 69.39
CA MET A 281 -82.89 -138.08 70.58
C MET A 281 -84.16 -138.26 71.42
N ILE A 282 -84.92 -137.17 71.66
CA ILE A 282 -86.19 -137.22 72.40
C ILE A 282 -87.24 -138.06 71.64
N ARG A 283 -87.42 -137.83 70.34
CA ARG A 283 -88.44 -138.55 69.53
C ARG A 283 -88.13 -140.02 69.34
N ARG A 284 -86.85 -140.40 69.27
CA ARG A 284 -86.39 -141.79 69.16
C ARG A 284 -86.19 -142.47 70.52
N GLY A 285 -86.46 -141.79 71.64
CA GLY A 285 -86.36 -142.35 72.99
C GLY A 285 -84.93 -142.70 73.43
N LEU A 286 -83.93 -141.99 72.91
CA LEU A 286 -82.51 -142.21 73.19
C LEU A 286 -82.04 -141.23 74.29
N GLY A 287 -81.53 -141.77 75.41
CA GLY A 287 -81.02 -140.99 76.55
C GLY A 287 -81.98 -140.86 77.74
N SER A 288 -81.65 -139.99 78.71
CA SER A 288 -82.27 -139.85 80.04
C SER A 288 -83.73 -139.33 80.09
N PHE A 289 -84.45 -139.33 78.96
CA PHE A 289 -85.84 -138.86 78.83
C PHE A 289 -86.86 -139.99 78.58
N LYS A 290 -86.64 -141.19 79.12
CA LYS A 290 -87.69 -142.22 79.26
C LYS A 290 -88.70 -141.77 80.33
N LYS A 291 -89.98 -141.70 79.99
CA LYS A 291 -91.07 -141.50 80.97
C LYS A 291 -91.77 -142.84 81.25
N GLU A 292 -91.55 -143.35 82.46
CA GLU A 292 -92.46 -144.17 83.28
C GLU A 292 -93.18 -143.21 84.24
N GLU A 293 -94.38 -143.35 84.81
CA GLU A 293 -95.54 -144.26 84.73
C GLU A 293 -96.73 -143.54 85.46
N ASP A 294 -97.88 -144.20 85.61
CA ASP A 294 -99.25 -143.74 85.89
C ASP A 294 -99.63 -143.00 87.22
N LYS A 295 -100.70 -142.18 87.09
CA LYS A 295 -101.84 -141.80 88.00
C LYS A 295 -101.66 -141.54 89.53
N LYS A 296 -101.68 -140.25 89.93
CA LYS A 296 -102.50 -139.60 91.01
C LYS A 296 -101.94 -138.19 91.31
N GLY A 297 -102.74 -137.12 91.26
CA GLY A 297 -102.26 -135.75 91.55
C GLY A 297 -103.26 -134.90 92.34
N LYS A 298 -102.95 -134.63 93.61
CA LYS A 298 -103.82 -134.00 94.62
C LYS A 298 -103.55 -132.48 94.72
N LYS A 299 -104.56 -131.67 94.37
CA LYS A 299 -105.08 -130.46 95.06
C LYS A 299 -104.08 -129.51 95.77
N LYS A 300 -103.93 -128.25 95.30
CA LYS A 300 -104.28 -127.04 96.10
C LYS A 300 -104.13 -125.69 95.35
N LYS A 301 -105.14 -124.87 95.61
CA LYS A 301 -105.39 -123.43 95.45
C LYS A 301 -104.37 -122.50 96.15
N LYS A 302 -103.92 -121.43 95.49
CA LYS A 302 -103.72 -120.02 95.96
C LYS A 302 -102.97 -119.24 94.86
N GLU A 303 -103.58 -118.28 94.17
CA GLU A 303 -103.80 -116.88 94.58
C GLU A 303 -102.51 -116.04 94.56
N GLY A 304 -102.45 -115.06 93.64
CA GLY A 304 -101.75 -113.80 93.88
C GLY A 304 -100.53 -113.45 93.02
N LYS A 305 -100.76 -112.47 92.13
CA LYS A 305 -100.06 -111.17 92.06
C LYS A 305 -99.13 -110.92 90.84
N LYS A 306 -99.74 -110.29 89.83
CA LYS A 306 -99.13 -109.47 88.77
C LYS A 306 -98.50 -108.19 89.36
N LYS A 307 -97.27 -107.88 88.94
CA LYS A 307 -96.57 -106.57 88.85
C LYS A 307 -95.80 -106.65 87.52
N LYS A 308 -95.94 -105.80 86.50
CA LYS A 308 -95.71 -104.33 86.39
C LYS A 308 -94.39 -103.90 87.05
N LYS A 309 -93.31 -103.80 86.26
CA LYS A 309 -92.72 -102.54 85.82
C LYS A 309 -91.73 -102.82 84.70
#